data_AF-A0A9D1GF67-F1
#
_entry.id   AF-A0A9D1GF67-F1
#
_cell.length_a   1.000
_cell.length_b   1.000
_cell.length_c   1.000
_cell.angle_alpha   90.00
_cell.angle_beta   90.00
_cell.angle_gamma   90.00
#
_symmetry.space_group_name_H-M   'P 1'
#
loop_
_entity.id
_entity.type
_entity.pdbx_description
1 polymer ?
#
loop_
_entity_poly.entity_id
_entity_poly.type
_entity_poly.pdbx_seq_one_letter_code
_entity_poly.pdbx_strand_id
1 'polypeptide(L)' 'MNAAQQYIDLFRENRDLIDKHSSAILNGRREAAIRDFELLGLPGKNLEEFLHTDVESFYAPDYGLNLARIKPAENIRETF' A
#
# COMPACT_ATOMS: atom_id res chain seq x y z
N MET A 1 13.23 -2.48 -8.37
CA MET A 1 11.78 -2.18 -8.42
C MET A 1 11.53 -1.06 -7.44
N ASN A 2 10.84 0.00 -7.83
CA ASN A 2 10.48 1.08 -6.90
C ASN A 2 9.31 0.56 -6.04
N ALA A 3 9.56 0.35 -4.75
CA ALA A 3 8.54 -0.15 -3.83
C ALA A 3 7.28 0.74 -3.82
N ALA A 4 7.42 2.06 -4.00
CA ALA A 4 6.30 2.99 -4.06
C ALA A 4 5.35 2.70 -5.24
N GLN A 5 5.91 2.31 -6.40
CA GLN A 5 5.12 2.06 -7.61
C GLN A 5 4.13 0.92 -7.41
N GLN A 6 4.53 -0.14 -6.70
CA GLN A 6 3.65 -1.26 -6.35
C GLN A 6 2.38 -0.77 -5.62
N TYR A 7 2.51 0.15 -4.66
CA TYR A 7 1.35 0.65 -3.90
C TYR A 7 0.52 1.65 -4.71
N ILE A 8 1.15 2.41 -5.61
CA ILE A 8 0.42 3.27 -6.56
C ILE A 8 -0.45 2.41 -7.47
N ASP A 9 0.14 1.38 -8.10
CA ASP A 9 -0.56 0.47 -9.00
C ASP A 9 -1.68 -0.27 -8.26
N LEU A 10 -1.38 -0.84 -7.09
CA LEU A 10 -2.36 -1.51 -6.23
C LEU A 10 -3.58 -0.62 -5.94
N PHE A 11 -3.34 0.65 -5.58
CA PHE A 11 -4.42 1.59 -5.30
C PHE A 11 -5.22 1.94 -6.56
N ARG A 12 -4.54 2.28 -7.67
CA ARG A 12 -5.20 2.72 -8.91
C ARG A 12 -6.03 1.59 -9.53
N GLU A 13 -5.48 0.36 -9.57
CA GLU A 13 -6.15 -0.81 -10.14
C GLU A 13 -7.36 -1.28 -9.32
N ASN A 14 -7.35 -1.06 -8.00
CA ASN A 14 -8.37 -1.58 -7.09
C ASN A 14 -9.24 -0.48 -6.46
N ARG A 15 -9.17 0.75 -6.96
CA ARG A 15 -9.78 1.91 -6.30
C ARG A 15 -11.26 1.71 -5.99
N ASP A 16 -12.04 1.23 -6.94
CA ASP A 16 -13.48 1.04 -6.76
C ASP A 16 -13.81 0.09 -5.60
N LEU A 17 -13.04 -1.00 -5.49
CA LEU A 17 -13.18 -1.95 -4.39
C LEU A 17 -12.83 -1.30 -3.05
N ILE A 18 -11.72 -0.57 -2.99
CA ILE A 18 -11.26 0.10 -1.77
C ILE A 18 -12.26 1.19 -1.35
N ASP A 19 -12.76 2.00 -2.30
CA ASP A 19 -13.71 3.08 -2.05
C ASP A 19 -15.07 2.54 -1.58
N LYS A 20 -15.55 1.44 -2.17
CA LYS A 20 -16.82 0.77 -1.78
C LYS A 20 -16.82 0.30 -0.32
N HIS A 21 -15.67 -0.10 0.21
CA HIS A 21 -15.53 -0.66 1.56
C HIS A 21 -14.92 0.33 2.58
N SER A 22 -14.90 1.63 2.25
CA SER A 22 -14.30 2.68 3.08
C SER A 22 -15.28 3.80 3.39
N SER A 23 -14.97 4.61 4.41
CA SER A 23 -15.81 5.75 4.76
C SER A 23 -15.64 6.90 3.76
N ALA A 24 -16.71 7.68 3.58
CA ALA A 24 -16.69 8.84 2.69
C ALA A 24 -15.62 9.87 3.07
N ILE A 25 -15.33 10.03 4.37
CA ILE A 25 -14.28 10.92 4.87
C ILE A 25 -12.90 10.50 4.36
N LEU A 26 -12.58 9.20 4.41
CA LEU A 26 -11.32 8.69 3.89
C LEU A 26 -11.26 8.82 2.37
N ASN A 27 -12.32 8.40 1.66
CA ASN A 27 -12.38 8.46 0.20
C ASN A 27 -12.17 9.90 -0.32
N GLY A 28 -12.72 10.89 0.37
CA GLY A 28 -12.56 12.31 0.02
C GLY A 28 -11.11 12.82 0.07
N ARG A 29 -10.18 12.11 0.74
CA ARG A 29 -8.77 12.50 0.85
C ARG A 29 -7.83 11.69 -0.04
N ARG A 30 -8.28 10.54 -0.56
CA ARG A 30 -7.42 9.60 -1.30
C ARG A 30 -6.82 10.19 -2.56
N GLU A 31 -7.59 10.99 -3.29
CA GLU A 31 -7.11 11.62 -4.51
C GLU A 31 -5.96 12.62 -4.27
N ALA A 32 -6.03 13.40 -3.19
CA ALA A 32 -4.92 14.27 -2.82
C ALA A 32 -3.71 13.43 -2.38
N ALA A 33 -3.94 12.47 -1.48
CA ALA A 33 -2.89 11.63 -0.94
C ALA A 33 -2.13 10.83 -2.02
N ILE A 34 -2.82 10.26 -3.01
CA ILE A 34 -2.16 9.50 -4.07
C ILE A 34 -1.35 10.39 -5.00
N ARG A 35 -1.81 11.61 -5.31
CA ARG A 35 -1.04 12.56 -6.13
C ARG A 35 0.22 13.01 -5.41
N ASP A 36 0.10 13.31 -4.12
CA ASP A 36 1.26 13.67 -3.30
C ASP A 36 2.25 12.51 -3.22
N PHE A 37 1.75 11.27 -3.11
CA PHE A 37 2.58 10.07 -3.07
C PHE A 37 3.25 9.75 -4.42
N GLU A 38 2.55 9.95 -5.55
CA GLU A 38 3.12 9.83 -6.90
C GLU A 38 4.26 10.84 -7.13
N LEU A 39 4.18 12.03 -6.53
CA LEU A 39 5.22 13.06 -6.62
C LEU A 39 6.40 12.81 -5.66
N LEU A 40 6.11 12.44 -4.40
CA LEU A 40 7.09 12.37 -3.33
C LEU A 40 7.73 10.98 -3.17
N GLY A 41 6.98 9.92 -3.47
CA GLY A 41 7.40 8.53 -3.26
C GLY A 41 7.56 8.15 -1.78
N LEU A 42 8.31 7.07 -1.55
CA LEU A 42 8.74 6.69 -0.20
C LEU A 42 9.93 7.57 0.25
N PRO A 43 10.03 7.90 1.54
CA PRO A 43 11.16 8.65 2.07
C PRO A 43 12.47 7.86 1.92
N GLY A 44 13.53 8.55 1.51
CA GLY A 44 14.87 8.00 1.36
C GLY A 44 15.82 8.40 2.49
N LYS A 45 17.01 7.78 2.52
CA LYS A 45 18.08 8.08 3.49
C LYS A 45 18.70 9.47 3.36
N ASN A 46 18.29 10.23 2.34
CA ASN A 46 18.65 11.64 2.13
C ASN A 46 17.91 12.59 3.07
N LEU A 47 16.90 12.10 3.80
CA LEU A 47 16.22 12.82 4.87
C LEU A 47 16.78 12.37 6.22
N GLU A 48 17.17 13.33 7.06
CA GLU A 48 17.79 13.06 8.37
C GLU A 48 16.94 12.11 9.24
N GLU A 49 15.62 12.31 9.23
CA GLU A 49 14.64 11.49 9.97
C GLU A 49 14.61 10.01 9.52
N PHE A 50 15.06 9.69 8.31
CA PHE A 50 15.04 8.35 7.72
C PHE A 50 16.44 7.76 7.52
N LEU A 51 17.49 8.41 8.04
CA LEU A 51 18.87 7.96 7.88
C LEU A 51 19.10 6.54 8.38
N HIS A 52 18.39 6.15 9.45
CA HIS A 52 18.54 4.85 10.12
C HIS A 52 17.38 3.88 9.84
N THR A 53 16.46 4.23 8.95
CA THR A 53 15.32 3.36 8.60
C THR A 53 15.24 3.22 7.10
N ASP A 54 15.50 2.00 6.61
CA ASP A 54 15.42 1.68 5.20
C ASP A 54 13.97 1.39 4.80
N VAL A 55 13.19 2.46 4.67
CA VAL A 55 11.75 2.38 4.37
C VAL A 55 11.50 1.62 3.07
N GLU A 56 12.32 1.84 2.04
CA GLU A 56 12.19 1.12 0.77
C GLU A 56 12.31 -0.39 0.96
N SER A 57 13.27 -0.87 1.75
CA SER A 57 13.43 -2.31 2.03
C SER A 57 12.22 -2.94 2.74
N PHE A 58 11.53 -2.19 3.61
CA PHE A 58 10.34 -2.69 4.30
C PHE A 58 9.15 -2.84 3.35
N TYR A 59 9.03 -1.96 2.36
CA TYR A 59 7.89 -1.95 1.46
C TYR A 59 8.14 -2.67 0.13
N ALA A 60 9.38 -3.08 -0.15
CA ALA A 60 9.78 -3.81 -1.33
C ALA A 60 9.17 -5.22 -1.48
N PRO A 61 8.94 -6.01 -0.41
CA PRO A 61 8.27 -7.30 -0.54
C PRO A 61 6.81 -7.15 -0.99
N ASP A 62 6.37 -8.06 -1.84
CA ASP A 62 4.94 -8.26 -2.08
C ASP A 62 4.34 -9.05 -0.90
N TYR A 63 3.46 -8.40 -0.15
CA TYR A 63 2.80 -8.98 1.01
C TYR A 63 1.55 -9.83 0.66
N GLY A 64 1.21 -9.99 -0.62
CA GLY A 64 0.09 -10.83 -1.05
C GLY A 64 -1.26 -10.34 -0.52
N LEU A 65 -1.52 -9.03 -0.63
CA LEU A 65 -2.67 -8.38 0.01
C LEU A 65 -4.02 -8.89 -0.52
N ASN A 66 -4.89 -9.34 0.38
CA ASN A 66 -6.24 -9.81 0.06
C ASN A 66 -7.28 -8.70 0.25
N LEU A 67 -7.34 -7.76 -0.70
CA LEU A 67 -8.22 -6.58 -0.63
C LEU A 67 -9.71 -6.95 -0.59
N ALA A 68 -10.12 -7.99 -1.33
CA ALA A 68 -11.50 -8.45 -1.40
C ALA A 68 -11.90 -9.37 -0.23
N ARG A 69 -10.98 -9.66 0.71
CA ARG A 69 -11.20 -10.59 1.83
C ARG A 69 -11.76 -11.94 1.39
N ILE A 70 -11.19 -12.47 0.31
CA ILE A 70 -11.60 -13.78 -0.21
C ILE A 70 -11.23 -14.86 0.80
N LYS A 71 -12.21 -15.73 1.07
CA LYS A 71 -12.08 -17.07 1.66
C LYS A 71 -10.81 -17.81 1.21
N PRO A 72 -9.68 -17.93 1.94
CA PRO A 72 -8.68 -18.92 1.52
C PRO A 72 -9.33 -20.31 1.52
N ALA A 73 -9.00 -21.12 0.52
CA ALA A 73 -9.59 -22.45 0.34
C ALA A 73 -9.25 -23.39 1.51
N GLU A 74 -8.08 -23.21 2.12
CA GLU A 74 -7.60 -23.98 3.27
C GLU A 74 -7.45 -23.12 4.52
N ASN A 75 -7.57 -23.76 5.69
CA ASN A 75 -7.38 -23.11 6.98
C ASN A 75 -5.88 -22.95 7.28
N ILE A 76 -5.34 -21.75 7.00
CA ILE A 76 -3.91 -21.40 7.15
C ILE A 76 -3.38 -21.66 8.58
N ARG A 77 -4.25 -21.71 9.59
CA ARG A 77 -3.87 -22.00 10.99
C ARG A 77 -3.51 -23.46 11.25
N GLU A 78 -3.90 -24.38 10.38
CA GLU A 78 -3.68 -25.82 10.56
C GLU A 78 -2.43 -26.31 9.82
N THR A 79 -1.70 -25.39 9.18
CA THR A 79 -0.59 -25.70 8.27
C THR A 79 0.80 -25.38 8.84
N PHE A 80 0.88 -24.83 10.07
CA PHE A 80 2.14 -24.49 10.75
C PHE A 80 2.23 -25.12 12.14
#